data_AF-A0AA85B766-F1
#
_entry.id   AF-A0AA85B766-F1
#
_cell.length_a   1.000
_cell.length_b   1.000
_cell.length_c   1.000
_cell.angle_alpha   90.00
_cell.angle_beta   90.00
_cell.angle_gamma   90.00
#
_symmetry.space_group_name_H-M   'P 1'
#
loop_
_entity.id
_entity.type
_entity.pdbx_description
1 polymer ?
#
loop_
_entity_poly.entity_id
_entity_poly.type
_entity_poly.pdbx_seq_one_letter_code
_entity_poly.pdbx_strand_id
1 'polypeptide(L)'
;MAPELLMAIDITHTSSNCGNNTSCITNESIDSPNRSHYLPFEVYQAADIYAMALVFWELARCTQGISSDFVEGYQIPFCDMVPPDPTFSQMRDIVCGNSLTIIDDQPNQLNRNSSSINTKSPKTSPDYDNVHCRPRIYQRWLDDTYLSCYAQVIQECWHDDWSVRLSALRVRKRLGQIEDAVRQSLVRKRGENIPSNVNELSVLLTEDPETLA
;
A
#
# COMPACT_ATOMS: atom_id res chain seq x y z
N MET A 1 -10.94 -3.35 -3.72
CA MET A 1 -11.07 -4.63 -4.46
C MET A 1 -9.92 -4.71 -5.45
N ALA A 2 -9.40 -5.91 -5.74
CA ALA A 2 -8.25 -6.07 -6.64
C ALA A 2 -8.65 -5.85 -8.12
N PRO A 3 -7.76 -5.33 -8.99
CA PRO A 3 -8.06 -4.98 -10.38
C PRO A 3 -8.71 -6.09 -11.20
N GLU A 4 -8.21 -7.32 -11.09
CA GLU A 4 -8.67 -8.48 -11.85
C GLU A 4 -10.08 -8.93 -11.47
N LEU A 5 -10.47 -8.77 -10.20
CA LEU A 5 -11.84 -9.02 -9.77
C LEU A 5 -12.79 -7.94 -10.28
N LEU A 6 -12.33 -6.68 -10.30
CA LEU A 6 -13.08 -5.56 -10.88
C LEU A 6 -13.30 -5.77 -12.39
N MET A 7 -12.30 -6.26 -13.12
CA MET A 7 -12.45 -6.55 -14.55
C MET A 7 -13.35 -7.76 -14.84
N ALA A 8 -13.31 -8.80 -14.00
CA ALA A 8 -14.09 -10.03 -14.21
C ALA A 8 -15.60 -9.82 -14.03
N ILE A 9 -16.01 -8.88 -13.18
CA ILE A 9 -17.43 -8.53 -12.97
C ILE A 9 -18.03 -7.87 -14.22
N ASP A 10 -17.26 -7.07 -14.97
CA ASP A 10 -17.78 -6.46 -16.20
C ASP A 10 -18.09 -7.48 -17.31
N ILE A 11 -17.31 -8.58 -17.39
CA ILE A 11 -17.53 -9.66 -18.37
C ILE A 11 -18.91 -10.32 -18.17
N THR A 12 -19.38 -10.43 -16.93
CA THR A 12 -20.69 -11.03 -16.64
C THR A 12 -21.86 -10.08 -16.95
N HIS A 13 -21.64 -8.77 -16.89
CA HIS A 13 -22.64 -7.76 -17.28
C HIS A 13 -22.64 -7.46 -18.79
N THR A 14 -21.49 -7.55 -19.47
CA THR A 14 -21.34 -7.23 -20.92
C THR A 14 -21.50 -8.43 -21.86
N SER A 15 -21.71 -9.65 -21.36
CA SER A 15 -22.04 -10.83 -22.19
C SER A 15 -23.42 -10.77 -22.89
N SER A 16 -24.02 -9.58 -23.02
CA SER A 16 -25.11 -9.28 -23.96
C SER A 16 -24.65 -8.54 -25.23
N ASN A 17 -23.37 -8.17 -25.39
CA ASN A 17 -22.89 -7.64 -26.67
C ASN A 17 -21.40 -7.92 -26.94
N CYS A 18 -21.13 -8.24 -28.19
CA CYS A 18 -19.96 -8.96 -28.69
C CYS A 18 -18.67 -8.11 -28.76
N GLY A 19 -17.50 -8.78 -28.63
CA GLY A 19 -16.33 -8.49 -29.46
C GLY A 19 -15.11 -7.83 -28.80
N ASN A 20 -14.10 -8.67 -28.56
CA ASN A 20 -12.66 -8.42 -28.76
C ASN A 20 -11.82 -7.86 -27.59
N ASN A 21 -10.78 -8.67 -27.29
CA ASN A 21 -9.44 -8.32 -26.75
C ASN A 21 -9.30 -8.12 -25.24
N THR A 22 -9.32 -9.23 -24.49
CA THR A 22 -8.62 -9.33 -23.20
C THR A 22 -7.77 -10.60 -23.19
N SER A 23 -6.47 -10.44 -23.45
CA SER A 23 -5.49 -11.52 -23.45
C SER A 23 -5.01 -11.82 -22.03
N CYS A 24 -5.76 -12.64 -21.31
CA CYS A 24 -5.26 -13.41 -20.18
C CYS A 24 -6.17 -14.62 -19.98
N ILE A 25 -6.18 -15.52 -20.97
CA ILE A 25 -6.72 -16.87 -20.82
C ILE A 25 -5.63 -17.84 -21.25
N THR A 26 -5.18 -18.63 -20.28
CA THR A 26 -4.26 -19.75 -20.41
C THR A 26 -4.70 -20.69 -21.53
N ASN A 27 -3.76 -21.05 -22.40
CA ASN A 27 -3.93 -22.11 -23.38
C ASN A 27 -4.10 -23.45 -22.62
N GLU A 28 -5.33 -23.94 -22.50
CA GLU A 28 -5.59 -25.37 -22.34
C GLU A 28 -6.71 -25.82 -23.28
N SER A 29 -6.52 -27.03 -23.79
CA SER A 29 -7.02 -27.56 -25.06
C SER A 29 -8.54 -27.75 -25.19
N ILE A 30 -9.00 -27.51 -26.41
CA ILE A 30 -10.11 -28.06 -27.21
C ILE A 30 -11.20 -28.92 -26.50
N ASP A 31 -12.45 -28.50 -26.75
CA ASP A 31 -13.76 -29.15 -26.57
C ASP A 31 -14.41 -29.20 -25.17
N SER A 32 -15.16 -28.14 -24.83
CA SER A 32 -16.39 -28.22 -24.00
C SER A 32 -17.23 -26.94 -24.12
N PRO A 33 -18.56 -27.02 -24.36
CA PRO A 33 -19.43 -25.86 -24.61
C PRO A 33 -19.94 -25.18 -23.33
N ASN A 34 -19.32 -25.45 -22.18
CA ASN A 34 -19.74 -24.90 -20.89
C ASN A 34 -18.53 -24.19 -20.25
N ARG A 35 -18.17 -23.02 -20.79
CA ARG A 35 -17.12 -22.18 -20.22
C ARG A 35 -17.62 -21.59 -18.91
N SER A 36 -17.21 -22.18 -17.79
CA SER A 36 -17.41 -21.58 -16.49
C SER A 36 -16.63 -20.26 -16.42
N HIS A 37 -17.33 -19.15 -16.18
CA HIS A 37 -16.78 -17.79 -16.06
C HIS A 37 -16.00 -17.58 -14.74
N TYR A 38 -15.21 -18.57 -14.30
CA TYR A 38 -14.44 -18.47 -13.07
C TYR A 38 -12.98 -18.19 -13.37
N LEU A 39 -12.41 -17.28 -12.59
CA LEU A 39 -10.98 -17.07 -12.59
C LEU A 39 -10.27 -18.29 -11.97
N PRO A 40 -9.00 -18.56 -12.31
CA PRO A 40 -8.19 -19.55 -11.62
C PRO A 40 -8.13 -19.27 -10.12
N PHE A 41 -8.01 -20.33 -9.30
CA PHE A 41 -8.00 -20.21 -7.84
C PHE A 41 -6.88 -19.28 -7.33
N GLU A 42 -5.73 -19.33 -8.00
CA GLU A 42 -4.55 -18.52 -7.71
C GLU A 42 -4.83 -17.02 -7.84
N VAL A 43 -5.77 -16.64 -8.71
CA VAL A 43 -6.18 -15.24 -8.88
C VAL A 43 -6.94 -14.75 -7.65
N TYR A 44 -7.82 -15.57 -7.08
CA TYR A 44 -8.49 -15.24 -5.82
C TYR A 44 -7.50 -15.14 -4.67
N GLN A 45 -6.51 -16.05 -4.61
CA GLN A 45 -5.43 -15.94 -3.61
C GLN A 45 -4.62 -14.65 -3.77
N ALA A 46 -4.27 -14.27 -5.01
CA ALA A 46 -3.55 -13.03 -5.27
C ALA A 46 -4.40 -11.78 -5.00
N ALA A 47 -5.72 -11.87 -5.14
CA ALA A 47 -6.65 -10.81 -4.76
C ALA A 47 -6.71 -10.62 -3.23
N ASP A 48 -6.65 -11.70 -2.45
CA ASP A 48 -6.55 -11.63 -0.99
C ASP A 48 -5.25 -10.97 -0.54
N ILE A 49 -4.14 -11.22 -1.23
CA ILE A 49 -2.86 -10.55 -0.97
C ILE A 49 -2.97 -9.04 -1.23
N TYR A 50 -3.64 -8.64 -2.31
CA TYR A 50 -3.90 -7.23 -2.59
C TYR A 50 -4.73 -6.59 -1.47
N ALA A 51 -5.79 -7.25 -1.02
CA ALA A 51 -6.63 -6.76 0.09
C ALA A 51 -5.82 -6.64 1.40
N MET A 52 -4.97 -7.63 1.70
CA MET A 52 -4.08 -7.58 2.86
C MET A 52 -3.07 -6.42 2.79
N ALA A 53 -2.58 -6.08 1.61
CA ALA A 53 -1.69 -4.93 1.41
C ALA A 53 -2.35 -3.59 1.78
N LEU A 54 -3.64 -3.45 1.45
CA LEU A 54 -4.41 -2.26 1.83
C LEU A 54 -4.55 -2.14 3.36
N VAL A 55 -4.76 -3.26 4.05
CA VAL A 55 -4.77 -3.30 5.52
C VAL A 55 -3.40 -2.96 6.10
N PHE A 56 -2.32 -3.48 5.51
CA PHE A 56 -0.96 -3.11 5.90
C PHE A 56 -0.69 -1.63 5.74
N TRP A 57 -1.21 -1.01 4.68
CA TRP A 57 -1.14 0.44 4.52
C TRP A 57 -1.85 1.19 5.65
N GLU A 58 -3.04 0.75 6.07
CA GLU A 58 -3.74 1.31 7.23
C GLU A 58 -2.91 1.19 8.52
N LEU A 59 -2.27 0.04 8.74
CA LEU A 59 -1.41 -0.21 9.89
C LEU A 59 -0.14 0.66 9.87
N ALA A 60 0.49 0.84 8.71
CA ALA A 60 1.70 1.66 8.57
C ALA A 60 1.45 3.12 8.96
N ARG A 61 0.27 3.67 8.62
CA ARG A 61 -0.13 5.03 9.02
C ARG A 61 -0.20 5.21 10.52
N CYS A 62 -0.77 4.21 11.20
CA CYS A 62 -0.93 4.18 12.64
C CYS A 62 0.36 3.82 13.39
N THR A 63 1.44 3.50 12.68
CA THR A 63 2.70 3.08 13.29
C THR A 63 3.65 4.26 13.43
N GLN A 64 4.12 4.50 14.67
CA GLN A 64 5.20 5.42 14.97
C GLN A 64 6.54 4.81 14.55
N GLY A 65 7.32 5.56 13.79
CA GLY A 65 8.69 5.16 13.42
C GLY A 65 9.66 5.37 14.58
N ILE A 66 10.90 4.92 14.41
CA ILE A 66 11.97 5.19 15.37
C ILE A 66 12.55 6.59 15.15
N SER A 67 12.53 7.06 13.90
CA SER A 67 13.13 8.34 13.51
C SER A 67 12.21 9.54 13.71
N SER A 68 10.90 9.34 13.92
CA SER A 68 9.92 10.42 14.01
C SER A 68 8.78 10.09 14.97
N ASP A 69 8.45 11.06 15.83
CA ASP A 69 7.31 10.98 16.76
C ASP A 69 5.96 11.31 16.11
N PHE A 70 5.96 11.63 14.83
CA PHE A 70 4.74 11.91 14.09
C PHE A 70 4.08 10.62 13.58
N VAL A 71 2.77 10.51 13.81
CA VAL A 71 1.92 9.40 13.36
C VAL A 71 0.76 9.99 12.58
N GLU A 72 0.45 9.44 11.40
CA GLU A 72 -0.75 9.90 10.70
C GLU A 72 -2.01 9.38 11.41
N GLY A 73 -3.09 10.17 11.32
CA GLY A 73 -4.40 9.68 11.70
C GLY A 73 -4.83 8.47 10.88
N TYR A 74 -5.60 7.59 11.53
CA TYR A 74 -6.27 6.49 10.87
C TYR A 74 -7.08 7.00 9.68
N GLN A 75 -6.98 6.28 8.57
CA GLN A 75 -7.66 6.63 7.34
C GLN A 75 -7.84 5.37 6.50
N ILE A 76 -8.98 5.24 5.85
CA ILE A 76 -9.24 4.11 4.95
C ILE A 76 -8.50 4.31 3.62
N PRO A 77 -8.10 3.21 2.94
CA PRO A 77 -7.51 3.29 1.61
C PRO A 77 -8.44 4.03 0.63
N PHE A 78 -7.86 4.87 -0.24
CA PHE A 78 -8.56 5.65 -1.28
C PHE A 78 -9.56 6.72 -0.83
N CYS A 79 -9.67 7.00 0.47
CA CYS A 79 -10.57 8.05 1.00
C CYS A 79 -10.46 9.45 0.35
N ASP A 80 -9.32 9.77 -0.26
CA ASP A 80 -8.99 11.03 -0.91
C ASP A 80 -9.38 11.03 -2.40
N MET A 81 -9.66 9.85 -2.94
CA MET A 81 -9.93 9.61 -4.36
C MET A 81 -11.38 9.17 -4.62
N VAL A 82 -12.07 8.63 -3.61
CA VAL A 82 -13.46 8.15 -3.75
C VAL A 82 -14.36 8.61 -2.59
N PRO A 83 -15.68 8.74 -2.82
CA PRO A 83 -16.61 9.04 -1.73
C PRO A 83 -16.64 7.89 -0.69
N PRO A 84 -17.14 8.15 0.54
CA PRO A 84 -17.15 7.14 1.62
C PRO A 84 -17.87 5.83 1.29
N ASP A 85 -18.83 5.86 0.36
CA ASP A 85 -19.53 4.69 -0.16
C ASP A 85 -19.38 4.64 -1.69
N PRO A 86 -18.25 4.13 -2.20
CA PRO A 86 -17.93 4.20 -3.61
C PRO A 86 -18.67 3.13 -4.40
N THR A 87 -19.20 3.53 -5.56
CA THR A 87 -19.79 2.58 -6.51
C THR A 87 -18.71 1.69 -7.13
N PHE A 88 -19.14 0.55 -7.68
CA PHE A 88 -18.26 -0.37 -8.39
C PHE A 88 -17.46 0.30 -9.52
N SER A 89 -18.14 1.11 -10.35
CA SER A 89 -17.50 1.83 -11.46
C SER A 89 -16.41 2.77 -10.95
N GLN A 90 -16.69 3.54 -9.89
CA GLN A 90 -15.71 4.47 -9.32
C GLN A 90 -14.46 3.75 -8.83
N MET A 91 -14.62 2.65 -8.10
CA MET A 91 -13.49 1.83 -7.64
C MET A 91 -12.71 1.20 -8.80
N ARG A 92 -13.37 0.78 -9.88
CA ARG A 92 -12.70 0.30 -11.08
C ARG A 92 -11.89 1.40 -11.75
N ASP A 93 -12.48 2.58 -11.93
CA ASP A 93 -11.83 3.65 -12.67
C ASP A 93 -10.55 4.12 -11.96
N ILE A 94 -10.55 4.17 -10.62
CA ILE A 94 -9.35 4.51 -9.84
C ILE A 94 -8.32 3.36 -9.76
N VAL A 95 -8.75 2.11 -9.58
CA VAL A 95 -7.84 0.97 -9.34
C VAL A 95 -7.28 0.38 -10.63
N CYS A 96 -8.12 0.23 -11.66
CA CYS A 96 -7.78 -0.40 -12.95
C CYS A 96 -7.26 0.58 -13.99
N GLY A 97 -7.37 1.89 -13.77
CA GLY A 97 -6.78 2.85 -14.69
C GLY A 97 -7.58 3.13 -15.95
N ASN A 98 -8.89 2.94 -15.93
CA ASN A 98 -9.75 3.26 -17.06
C ASN A 98 -9.93 4.78 -17.17
N SER A 99 -8.90 5.49 -17.63
CA SER A 99 -9.16 6.71 -18.40
C SER A 99 -9.65 6.27 -19.78
N LEU A 100 -10.92 5.84 -19.87
CA LEU A 100 -11.62 6.06 -21.12
C LEU A 100 -11.63 7.56 -21.28
N THR A 101 -10.75 8.03 -22.15
CA THR A 101 -10.63 9.38 -22.66
C THR A 101 -11.93 10.15 -22.47
N ILE A 102 -11.85 11.26 -21.73
CA ILE A 102 -12.76 12.37 -21.95
C ILE A 102 -12.69 12.70 -23.45
N ILE A 103 -13.59 12.11 -24.22
CA ILE A 103 -13.99 12.63 -25.53
C ILE A 103 -14.89 13.80 -25.17
N ASP A 104 -14.26 14.92 -24.84
CA ASP A 104 -14.89 16.22 -25.02
C ASP A 104 -14.81 16.47 -26.53
N ASP A 105 -15.81 15.98 -27.26
CA ASP A 105 -15.98 16.30 -28.66
C ASP A 105 -17.44 16.74 -28.87
N GLN A 106 -17.71 17.97 -28.43
CA GLN A 106 -18.66 18.84 -29.12
C GLN A 106 -17.96 20.11 -29.59
N PRO A 107 -18.33 20.63 -30.78
CA PRO A 107 -17.38 21.15 -31.75
C PRO A 107 -17.23 22.68 -31.70
N ASN A 108 -16.09 23.15 -32.22
CA ASN A 108 -15.90 24.44 -32.89
C ASN A 108 -16.09 25.75 -32.05
N GLN A 109 -15.00 26.52 -31.84
CA GLN A 109 -14.68 27.76 -32.58
C GLN A 109 -13.66 28.67 -31.86
N LEU A 110 -12.55 28.94 -32.56
CA LEU A 110 -11.79 30.21 -32.65
C LEU A 110 -11.24 30.92 -31.38
N ASN A 111 -9.90 30.90 -31.29
CA ASN A 111 -9.00 32.07 -31.40
C ASN A 111 -9.24 33.30 -30.48
N ARG A 112 -8.35 33.56 -29.51
CA ARG A 112 -7.59 34.83 -29.40
C ARG A 112 -6.63 34.88 -28.20
N ASN A 113 -5.44 35.40 -28.48
CA ASN A 113 -4.36 35.78 -27.55
C ASN A 113 -4.82 36.74 -26.44
N SER A 114 -4.27 36.63 -25.22
CA SER A 114 -3.38 37.64 -24.59
C SER A 114 -3.33 37.62 -23.04
N SER A 115 -2.11 37.74 -22.52
CA SER A 115 -1.68 38.36 -21.23
C SER A 115 -2.01 37.73 -19.87
N SER A 116 -0.92 37.22 -19.25
CA SER A 116 -0.49 37.38 -17.85
C SER A 116 -1.50 37.76 -16.77
N ILE A 117 -1.74 36.85 -15.81
CA ILE A 117 -1.68 37.17 -14.37
C ILE A 117 -0.99 36.00 -13.65
N ASN A 118 0.15 36.31 -13.02
CA ASN A 118 0.79 35.48 -12.01
C ASN A 118 -0.10 35.41 -10.76
N THR A 119 -0.58 34.22 -10.41
CA THR A 119 -0.86 33.85 -9.02
C THR A 119 -0.25 32.48 -8.78
N LYS A 120 0.95 32.46 -8.17
CA LYS A 120 1.57 31.26 -7.62
C LYS A 120 0.71 30.78 -6.44
N SER A 121 -0.15 29.81 -6.68
CA SER A 121 -0.65 28.92 -5.64
C SER A 121 0.39 27.83 -5.36
N PRO A 122 0.56 27.36 -4.11
CA PRO A 122 1.56 26.35 -3.77
C PRO A 122 1.15 25.04 -4.45
N LYS A 123 1.91 24.63 -5.47
CA LYS A 123 1.77 23.32 -6.09
C LYS A 123 2.33 22.26 -5.14
N THR A 124 1.54 21.82 -4.15
CA THR A 124 1.70 20.49 -3.58
C THR A 124 1.00 19.52 -4.52
N SER A 125 1.62 19.28 -5.68
CA SER A 125 1.13 18.31 -6.65
C SER A 125 1.16 16.93 -5.99
N PRO A 126 0.05 16.21 -5.90
CA PRO A 126 0.11 14.79 -5.60
C PRO A 126 0.71 14.09 -6.82
N ASP A 127 1.79 13.38 -6.59
CA ASP A 127 2.48 12.55 -7.58
C ASP A 127 1.60 11.31 -7.81
N TYR A 128 0.53 11.47 -8.57
CA TYR A 128 -0.27 10.36 -9.08
C TYR A 128 0.31 10.00 -10.45
N ASP A 129 1.06 8.89 -10.52
CA ASP A 129 1.37 8.25 -11.79
C ASP A 129 0.02 7.94 -12.49
N ASN A 130 -0.19 8.58 -13.64
CA ASN A 130 -1.48 8.83 -14.30
C ASN A 130 -2.18 7.59 -14.90
N VAL A 131 -1.91 6.38 -14.39
CA VAL A 131 -2.46 5.15 -14.95
C VAL A 131 -3.08 4.23 -13.91
N HIS A 132 -2.58 4.15 -12.68
CA HIS A 132 -3.23 3.33 -11.64
C HIS A 132 -3.12 4.01 -10.29
N CYS A 133 -4.25 4.37 -9.69
CA CYS A 133 -4.22 5.03 -8.39
C CYS A 133 -3.93 3.98 -7.30
N ARG A 134 -2.92 4.24 -6.48
CA ARG A 134 -2.58 3.48 -5.27
C ARG A 134 -2.60 4.40 -4.06
N PRO A 135 -2.88 3.87 -2.85
CA PRO A 135 -2.75 4.66 -1.64
C PRO A 135 -1.33 5.23 -1.51
N ARG A 136 -1.24 6.51 -1.14
CA ARG A 136 0.03 7.24 -1.08
C ARG A 136 1.02 6.58 -0.11
N ILE A 137 2.27 6.44 -0.54
CA ILE A 137 3.40 6.11 0.34
C ILE A 137 4.00 7.40 0.89
N TYR A 138 4.16 7.49 2.21
CA TYR A 138 4.69 8.67 2.88
C TYR A 138 6.22 8.63 2.95
N GLN A 139 6.87 9.78 2.75
CA GLN A 139 8.33 9.88 2.81
C GLN A 139 8.90 9.45 4.16
N ARG A 140 8.19 9.73 5.28
CA ARG A 140 8.62 9.28 6.61
C ARG A 140 8.75 7.76 6.70
N TRP A 141 7.95 7.00 5.93
CA TRP A 141 8.06 5.54 5.91
C TRP A 141 9.35 5.12 5.23
N LEU A 142 9.75 5.82 4.18
CA LEU A 142 10.99 5.56 3.44
C LEU A 142 12.23 5.97 4.25
N ASP A 143 12.10 7.02 5.06
CA ASP A 143 13.18 7.52 5.92
C ASP A 143 13.42 6.62 7.16
N ASP A 144 12.44 5.81 7.56
CA ASP A 144 12.56 4.88 8.67
C ASP A 144 13.15 3.53 8.23
N THR A 145 14.10 3.02 9.00
CA THR A 145 14.84 1.79 8.70
C THR A 145 13.95 0.56 8.54
N TYR A 146 12.87 0.45 9.32
CA TYR A 146 12.01 -0.73 9.33
C TYR A 146 10.73 -0.51 8.54
N LEU A 147 10.17 0.69 8.64
CA LEU A 147 8.95 1.05 7.93
C LEU A 147 9.16 1.12 6.41
N SER A 148 10.39 1.39 5.95
CA SER A 148 10.75 1.35 4.52
C SER A 148 10.67 -0.06 3.95
N CYS A 149 11.22 -1.05 4.66
CA CYS A 149 11.10 -2.47 4.32
C CYS A 149 9.62 -2.91 4.34
N TYR A 150 8.84 -2.44 5.31
CA TYR A 150 7.41 -2.73 5.40
C TYR A 150 6.64 -2.11 4.21
N ALA A 151 6.95 -0.87 3.84
CA ALA A 151 6.36 -0.19 2.68
C ALA A 151 6.71 -0.89 1.35
N GLN A 152 7.89 -1.48 1.22
CA GLN A 152 8.25 -2.31 0.07
C GLN A 152 7.38 -3.57 -0.01
N VAL A 153 7.14 -4.25 1.12
CA VAL A 153 6.23 -5.41 1.17
C VAL A 153 4.83 -5.03 0.71
N ILE A 154 4.30 -3.88 1.16
CA ILE A 154 3.02 -3.35 0.70
C ILE A 154 3.04 -3.15 -0.82
N GLN A 155 4.09 -2.51 -1.35
CA GLN A 155 4.23 -2.22 -2.77
C GLN A 155 4.28 -3.47 -3.65
N GLU A 156 4.95 -4.52 -3.20
CA GLU A 156 5.00 -5.82 -3.89
C GLU A 156 3.67 -6.58 -3.79
N CYS A 157 2.85 -6.34 -2.77
CA CYS A 157 1.57 -7.04 -2.58
C CYS A 157 0.41 -6.43 -3.36
N TRP A 158 0.41 -5.11 -3.63
CA TRP A 158 -0.66 -4.42 -4.36
C TRP A 158 -0.34 -4.13 -5.83
N HIS A 159 0.53 -4.94 -6.44
CA HIS A 159 0.92 -4.81 -7.84
C HIS A 159 -0.28 -4.99 -8.79
N ASP A 160 -0.29 -4.33 -9.95
CA ASP A 160 -1.35 -4.46 -10.97
C ASP A 160 -1.50 -5.91 -11.43
N ASP A 161 -0.40 -6.49 -11.93
CA ASP A 161 -0.33 -7.90 -12.28
C ASP A 161 -0.42 -8.78 -11.03
N TRP A 162 -1.41 -9.68 -10.99
CA TRP A 162 -1.64 -10.63 -9.91
C TRP A 162 -0.53 -11.68 -9.80
N SER A 163 0.14 -12.01 -10.90
CA SER A 163 1.13 -13.10 -10.96
C SER A 163 2.45 -12.75 -10.28
N VAL A 164 2.75 -11.45 -10.17
CA VAL A 164 3.98 -10.95 -9.53
C VAL A 164 3.78 -10.62 -8.05
N ARG A 165 2.54 -10.61 -7.56
CA ARG A 165 2.25 -10.37 -6.14
C ARG A 165 2.91 -11.43 -5.27
N LEU A 166 3.33 -11.03 -4.07
CA LEU A 166 3.89 -11.97 -3.11
C LEU A 166 2.86 -13.03 -2.71
N SER A 167 3.30 -14.28 -2.50
CA SER A 167 2.46 -15.25 -1.82
C SER A 167 2.40 -14.96 -0.31
N ALA A 168 1.34 -15.40 0.36
CA ALA A 168 1.19 -15.23 1.82
C ALA A 168 2.42 -15.75 2.60
N LEU A 169 3.02 -16.84 2.13
CA LEU A 169 4.24 -17.38 2.72
C LEU A 169 5.45 -16.44 2.59
N ARG A 170 5.61 -15.79 1.43
CA ARG A 170 6.69 -14.81 1.20
C ARG A 170 6.48 -13.58 2.06
N VAL A 171 5.25 -13.07 2.13
CA VAL A 171 4.87 -11.96 3.03
C VAL A 171 5.25 -12.29 4.47
N ARG A 172 4.80 -13.44 4.99
CA ARG A 172 5.12 -13.89 6.35
C ARG A 172 6.63 -13.95 6.61
N LYS A 173 7.40 -14.50 5.67
CA LYS A 173 8.87 -14.58 5.80
C LYS A 173 9.51 -13.19 5.84
N ARG A 174 9.08 -12.26 4.99
CA ARG A 174 9.58 -10.88 4.96
C ARG A 174 9.24 -10.14 6.26
N LEU A 175 8.01 -10.25 6.73
CA LEU A 175 7.60 -9.64 8.01
C LEU A 175 8.38 -10.22 9.20
N GLY A 176 8.62 -11.53 9.22
CA GLY A 176 9.47 -12.15 10.25
C GLY A 176 10.91 -11.63 10.24
N GLN A 177 11.49 -11.39 9.07
CA GLN A 177 12.83 -10.78 8.96
C GLN A 177 12.85 -9.35 9.52
N ILE A 178 11.82 -8.55 9.24
CA ILE A 178 11.68 -7.19 9.78
C ILE A 178 11.50 -7.26 11.31
N GLU A 179 10.64 -8.14 11.81
CA GLU A 179 10.40 -8.35 13.23
C GLU A 179 11.69 -8.71 13.99
N ASP A 180 12.45 -9.67 13.46
CA ASP A 180 13.71 -10.09 14.06
C ASP A 180 14.75 -8.95 14.06
N ALA A 181 14.81 -8.17 12.97
CA ALA A 181 15.71 -7.02 12.88
C ALA A 181 15.34 -5.90 13.88
N VAL A 182 14.04 -5.63 14.06
CA VAL A 182 13.54 -4.70 15.09
C VAL A 182 13.91 -5.21 16.47
N ARG A 183 13.61 -6.48 16.77
CA ARG A 183 13.89 -7.11 18.07
C ARG A 183 15.37 -7.04 18.43
N GLN A 184 16.25 -7.33 17.48
CA GLN A 184 17.71 -7.25 17.69
C GLN A 184 18.16 -5.82 18.00
N SER A 185 17.62 -4.81 17.33
CA SER A 185 17.97 -3.40 17.60
C SER A 185 17.56 -2.94 18.99
N LEU A 186 16.41 -3.41 19.49
CA LEU A 186 15.92 -3.11 20.83
C LEU A 186 16.80 -3.74 21.92
N VAL A 187 17.26 -4.99 21.69
CA VAL A 187 18.21 -5.66 22.60
C VAL A 187 19.54 -4.91 22.63
N ARG A 188 20.06 -4.47 21.48
CA ARG A 188 21.30 -3.69 21.41
C ARG A 188 21.20 -2.35 22.16
N LYS A 189 20.12 -1.59 21.95
CA LYS A 189 19.88 -0.33 22.68
C LYS A 189 19.79 -0.53 24.19
N ARG A 190 19.30 -1.68 24.67
CA ARG A 190 19.27 -2.01 26.09
C ARG A 190 20.66 -2.35 26.64
N GLY A 191 21.50 -3.02 25.85
CA GLY A 191 22.89 -3.33 26.23
C GLY A 191 23.82 -2.11 26.26
N GLU A 192 23.61 -1.14 25.37
CA GLU A 192 24.38 0.12 25.31
C GLU A 192 23.99 1.12 26.43
N ASN A 193 22.83 0.95 27.09
CA ASN A 193 22.40 1.77 28.22
C ASN A 193 22.87 1.27 29.60
N ILE A 194 23.75 0.25 29.66
CA ILE A 194 24.43 -0.08 30.91
C ILE A 194 25.62 0.89 31.04
N PRO A 195 25.61 1.85 31.97
CA PRO A 195 26.78 2.69 32.19
C PRO A 195 27.94 1.77 32.58
N SER A 196 29.01 1.84 31.80
CA SER A 196 30.27 1.12 32.03
C SER A 196 31.05 1.65 33.26
N ASN A 197 30.36 2.30 34.20
CA ASN A 197 30.96 2.78 35.43
C ASN A 197 30.59 1.86 36.59
N VAL A 198 31.42 0.84 36.80
CA VAL A 198 31.37 -0.03 37.98
C VAL A 198 31.72 0.72 39.29
N ASN A 199 32.07 2.02 39.23
CA ASN A 199 32.40 2.81 40.42
C ASN A 199 31.20 3.49 41.10
N GLU A 200 29.96 3.32 40.65
CA GLU A 200 28.78 3.88 41.34
C GLU A 200 28.00 2.84 42.18
N LEU A 201 28.36 1.55 42.08
CA LEU A 201 27.81 0.48 42.92
C LEU A 201 28.62 0.25 44.22
N SER A 202 29.78 0.90 44.36
CA SER A 202 30.57 0.89 45.60
C SER A 202 30.13 1.95 46.62
N VAL A 203 29.30 2.93 46.23
CA VAL A 203 28.82 4.00 47.12
C VAL A 203 27.51 3.64 47.84
N LEU A 204 26.82 2.56 47.43
CA LEU A 204 25.54 2.15 48.04
C LEU A 204 25.63 0.92 48.96
N LEU A 205 26.85 0.45 49.31
CA LEU A 205 27.04 -0.69 50.23
C LEU A 205 28.14 -0.46 51.29
N THR A 206 28.47 0.79 51.60
CA THR A 206 29.30 1.11 52.78
C THR A 206 28.62 2.17 53.65
N GLU A 207 27.56 1.77 54.35
CA GLU A 207 27.21 2.38 55.63
C GLU A 207 27.12 1.20 56.62
N ASP A 208 28.16 1.10 57.44
CA ASP A 208 28.38 0.07 58.45
C ASP A 208 27.39 0.21 59.65
N PRO A 209 27.27 -0.84 60.49
CA PRO A 209 26.23 -1.04 61.48
C PRO A 209 26.48 -0.28 62.79
N GLU A 210 25.47 -0.28 63.67
CA GLU A 210 25.43 0.26 65.05
C GLU A 210 24.88 1.69 65.22
N THR A 211 23.59 1.78 65.55
CA THR A 211 23.07 2.62 66.67
C THR A 211 21.55 2.43 66.81
N LEU A 212 21.13 1.54 67.72
CA LEU A 212 20.14 1.86 68.74
C LEU A 212 20.11 0.73 69.78
N ALA A 213 20.75 1.00 70.91
CA ALA A 213 20.34 0.49 72.21
C ALA A 213 19.19 1.36 72.75
#